data_AF-A0A9W7L3F9-F1
#
_entry.id   AF-A0A9W7L3F9-F1
#
_cell.length_a   1.000
_cell.length_b   1.000
_cell.length_c   1.000
_cell.angle_alpha   90.00
_cell.angle_beta   90.00
_cell.angle_gamma   90.00
#
_symmetry.space_group_name_H-M   'P 1'
#
loop_
_entity.id
_entity.type
_entity.pdbx_description
1 polymer ?
#
loop_
_entity_poly.entity_id
_entity_poly.type
_entity_poly.pdbx_seq_one_letter_code
_entity_poly.pdbx_strand_id
1 'polypeptide(L)'
;MPPALSPSSVMEFQACPQSFLLRYIYKIREPTTPVLTKGTMVHAALEKIFELKRSERTLENLHNLLRLEWSKAKKENATEYAHLFANVGEEREWGLSALKLLDNYYEIENPKTIETEPVFRERWVRANFTELGETSTSFMVRGIVDRLDLVRVAGSDDIVGAICDYKSGKAPDLKYSPATNERIKEEKFWQLKIYALLLREMNEKKREARIEGQLVSDEFNSTKTETESMQIRVLRLMFLTNQRGKAEVLEYDLGESEEQRNKVLDSVEEELKCVWRDVKGLVEADDPSMWKHCDRKFCSCHSARRVFVRGLSEEQMEKNK
;
A
#
# COMPACT_ATOMS: atom_id res chain seq x y z
N MET A 1 18.23 13.24 -2.77
CA MET A 1 17.55 12.14 -2.06
C MET A 1 16.05 12.39 -2.01
N PRO A 2 15.19 11.36 -2.11
CA PRO A 2 13.75 11.52 -1.88
C PRO A 2 13.49 11.86 -0.39
N PRO A 3 12.45 12.66 -0.06
CA PRO A 3 12.20 13.07 1.32
C PRO A 3 11.74 11.93 2.23
N ALA A 4 11.21 10.84 1.66
CA ALA A 4 10.84 9.63 2.36
C ALA A 4 10.78 8.45 1.37
N LEU A 5 10.94 7.23 1.87
CA LEU A 5 10.57 6.02 1.16
C LEU A 5 9.10 5.65 1.45
N SER A 6 8.48 4.96 0.51
CA SER A 6 7.19 4.29 0.66
C SER A 6 7.32 2.82 0.29
N PRO A 7 6.44 1.92 0.77
CA PRO A 7 6.52 0.51 0.38
C PRO A 7 6.56 0.32 -1.14
N SER A 8 5.72 1.04 -1.88
CA SER A 8 5.71 0.99 -3.34
C SER A 8 7.02 1.51 -3.96
N SER A 9 7.63 2.57 -3.41
CA SER A 9 8.91 3.08 -3.94
C SER A 9 10.07 2.12 -3.66
N VAL A 10 10.07 1.44 -2.51
CA VAL A 10 11.07 0.41 -2.18
C VAL A 10 10.96 -0.75 -3.15
N MET A 11 9.75 -1.26 -3.36
CA MET A 11 9.50 -2.33 -4.32
C MET A 11 9.85 -1.92 -5.75
N GLU A 12 9.59 -0.66 -6.14
CA GLU A 12 9.99 -0.12 -7.44
C GLU A 12 11.51 -0.12 -7.60
N PHE A 13 12.25 0.34 -6.58
CA PHE A 13 13.72 0.34 -6.61
C PHE A 13 14.28 -1.08 -6.74
N GLN A 14 13.81 -2.02 -5.92
CA GLN A 14 14.23 -3.42 -5.96
C GLN A 14 13.89 -4.08 -7.31
N ALA A 15 12.75 -3.70 -7.92
CA ALA A 15 12.33 -4.22 -9.21
C ALA A 15 13.09 -3.61 -10.40
N CYS A 16 13.32 -2.30 -10.38
CA CYS A 16 14.00 -1.55 -11.42
C CYS A 16 14.53 -0.21 -10.87
N PRO A 17 15.82 -0.12 -10.52
CA PRO A 17 16.43 1.12 -10.04
C PRO A 17 16.23 2.30 -11.01
N GLN A 18 16.32 2.06 -12.33
CA GLN A 18 16.08 3.12 -13.32
C GLN A 18 14.64 3.66 -13.29
N SER A 19 13.63 2.79 -13.09
CA SER A 19 12.25 3.24 -12.94
C SER A 19 12.10 4.12 -11.69
N PHE A 20 12.73 3.71 -10.59
CA PHE A 20 12.77 4.50 -9.36
C PHE A 20 13.42 5.88 -9.58
N LEU A 21 14.58 5.94 -10.25
CA LEU A 21 15.25 7.20 -10.61
C LEU A 21 14.27 8.15 -11.31
N LEU A 22 13.63 7.68 -12.38
CA LEU A 22 12.74 8.49 -13.21
C LEU A 22 11.53 8.99 -12.40
N ARG A 23 10.93 8.12 -11.59
CA ARG A 23 9.67 8.41 -10.89
C ARG A 23 9.83 9.16 -9.58
N TYR A 24 10.83 8.81 -8.76
CA TYR A 24 10.96 9.31 -7.39
C TYR A 24 12.08 10.32 -7.21
N ILE A 25 13.12 10.29 -8.06
CA ILE A 25 14.20 11.28 -8.04
C ILE A 25 13.89 12.41 -9.01
N TYR A 26 13.71 12.10 -10.30
CA TYR A 26 13.38 13.08 -11.33
C TYR A 26 11.90 13.45 -11.40
N LYS A 27 11.04 12.75 -10.65
CA LYS A 27 9.60 13.07 -10.52
C LYS A 27 8.86 13.17 -11.86
N ILE A 28 9.29 12.36 -12.85
CA ILE A 28 8.65 12.31 -14.16
C ILE A 28 7.27 11.69 -13.97
N ARG A 29 6.23 12.52 -14.12
CA ARG A 29 4.84 12.06 -14.04
C ARG A 29 4.52 11.15 -15.22
N GLU A 30 4.04 9.95 -14.91
CA GLU A 30 3.37 9.07 -15.86
C GLU A 30 1.89 9.49 -15.98
N PRO A 31 1.31 9.44 -17.18
CA PRO A 31 -0.11 9.72 -17.34
C PRO A 31 -0.94 8.69 -16.58
N THR A 32 -2.03 9.14 -15.97
CA THR A 32 -2.99 8.25 -15.33
C THR A 32 -3.61 7.32 -16.38
N THR A 33 -3.84 6.06 -16.01
CA THR A 33 -4.39 5.03 -16.90
C THR A 33 -5.75 4.52 -16.41
N PRO A 34 -6.56 3.89 -17.28
CA PRO A 34 -7.80 3.22 -16.87
C PRO A 34 -7.58 2.16 -15.77
N VAL A 35 -6.42 1.51 -15.76
CA VAL A 35 -6.09 0.50 -14.74
C VAL A 35 -5.85 1.16 -13.38
N LEU A 36 -5.07 2.25 -13.35
CA LEU A 36 -4.78 2.99 -12.12
C LEU A 36 -6.05 3.62 -11.54
N THR A 37 -6.82 4.32 -12.38
CA THR A 37 -8.11 4.90 -11.96
C THR A 37 -9.08 3.85 -11.44
N LYS A 38 -9.16 2.68 -12.06
CA LYS A 38 -10.01 1.59 -11.56
C LYS A 38 -9.65 1.21 -10.14
N GLY A 39 -8.36 1.03 -9.86
CA GLY A 39 -7.88 0.75 -8.51
C GLY A 39 -8.29 1.82 -7.53
N THR A 40 -7.99 3.09 -7.83
CA THR A 40 -8.34 4.23 -6.98
C THR A 40 -9.84 4.31 -6.67
N MET A 41 -10.70 4.15 -7.68
CA MET A 41 -12.15 4.23 -7.49
C MET A 41 -12.70 3.06 -6.68
N VAL A 42 -12.16 1.86 -6.88
CA VAL A 42 -12.53 0.68 -6.08
C VAL A 42 -12.14 0.87 -4.61
N HIS A 43 -10.91 1.34 -4.33
CA HIS A 43 -10.47 1.61 -2.95
C HIS A 43 -11.34 2.69 -2.30
N ALA A 44 -11.63 3.79 -3.01
CA ALA A 44 -12.50 4.85 -2.50
C ALA A 44 -13.90 4.32 -2.14
N ALA A 45 -14.51 3.48 -2.98
CA ALA A 45 -15.80 2.87 -2.67
C ALA A 45 -15.74 1.95 -1.43
N LEU A 46 -14.67 1.14 -1.32
CA LEU A 46 -14.42 0.23 -0.18
C LEU A 46 -14.10 0.97 1.11
N GLU A 47 -13.50 2.16 1.04
CA GLU A 47 -13.35 3.04 2.20
C GLU A 47 -14.72 3.57 2.63
N LYS A 48 -15.46 4.18 1.68
CA LYS A 48 -16.70 4.90 1.93
C LYS A 48 -17.85 4.02 2.41
N ILE A 49 -17.88 2.73 2.05
CA ILE A 49 -18.94 1.82 2.52
C ILE A 49 -18.99 1.75 4.06
N PHE A 50 -17.85 1.87 4.73
CA PHE A 50 -17.77 1.86 6.19
C PHE A 50 -18.16 3.20 6.84
N GLU A 51 -18.36 4.28 6.07
CA GLU A 51 -18.98 5.51 6.57
C GLU A 51 -20.50 5.37 6.71
N LEU A 52 -21.11 4.41 6.01
CA LEU A 52 -22.53 4.09 6.13
C LEU A 52 -22.80 3.29 7.41
N LYS A 53 -24.05 3.36 7.89
CA LYS A 53 -24.51 2.48 8.97
C LYS A 53 -24.43 1.03 8.51
N ARG A 54 -24.13 0.10 9.43
CA ARG A 54 -24.00 -1.35 9.11
C ARG A 54 -25.13 -1.89 8.25
N SER A 55 -26.39 -1.54 8.55
CA SER A 55 -27.57 -1.99 7.81
C SER A 55 -27.60 -1.53 6.34
N GLU A 56 -26.93 -0.42 6.03
CA GLU A 56 -26.85 0.23 4.72
C GLU A 56 -25.61 -0.20 3.93
N ARG A 57 -24.73 -1.04 4.49
CA ARG A 57 -23.54 -1.57 3.81
C ARG A 57 -23.87 -2.69 2.83
N THR A 58 -24.73 -2.38 1.87
CA THR A 58 -25.22 -3.30 0.85
C THR A 58 -24.35 -3.25 -0.40
N LEU A 59 -24.39 -4.31 -1.21
CA LEU A 59 -23.71 -4.33 -2.51
C LEU A 59 -24.19 -3.20 -3.44
N GLU A 60 -25.49 -2.91 -3.42
CA GLU A 60 -26.07 -1.81 -4.17
C GLU A 60 -25.48 -0.45 -3.77
N ASN A 61 -25.37 -0.19 -2.46
CA ASN A 61 -24.75 1.05 -1.98
C ASN A 61 -23.26 1.10 -2.31
N LEU A 62 -22.55 -0.03 -2.24
CA LEU A 62 -21.15 -0.10 -2.66
C LEU A 62 -20.97 0.25 -4.15
N HIS A 63 -21.86 -0.23 -5.03
CA HIS A 63 -21.89 0.16 -6.44
C HIS A 63 -22.21 1.65 -6.64
N ASN A 64 -23.15 2.19 -5.87
CA ASN A 64 -23.51 3.60 -5.94
C ASN A 64 -22.36 4.51 -5.49
N LEU A 65 -21.61 4.11 -4.47
CA LEU A 65 -20.41 4.80 -4.02
C LEU A 65 -19.35 4.84 -5.13
N LEU A 66 -19.09 3.74 -5.84
CA LEU A 66 -18.18 3.73 -6.99
C LEU A 66 -18.59 4.76 -8.05
N ARG A 67 -19.88 4.79 -8.41
CA ARG A 67 -20.40 5.74 -9.41
C ARG A 67 -20.26 7.20 -8.95
N LEU A 68 -20.51 7.45 -7.67
CA LEU A 68 -20.37 8.77 -7.06
C LEU A 68 -18.91 9.24 -7.08
N GLU A 69 -17.99 8.40 -6.61
CA GLU A 69 -16.56 8.71 -6.57
C GLU A 69 -15.99 8.90 -7.98
N TRP A 70 -16.41 8.08 -8.97
CA TRP A 70 -16.02 8.30 -10.36
C TRP A 70 -16.53 9.64 -10.90
N SER A 71 -17.80 9.97 -10.64
CA SER A 71 -18.40 11.24 -11.08
C SER A 71 -17.71 12.45 -10.46
N LYS A 72 -17.27 12.33 -9.20
CA LYS A 72 -16.50 13.36 -8.50
C LYS A 72 -15.09 13.48 -9.07
N ALA A 73 -14.36 12.38 -9.16
CA ALA A 73 -12.98 12.36 -9.65
C ALA A 73 -12.87 12.88 -11.09
N LYS A 74 -13.84 12.55 -11.96
CA LYS A 74 -13.92 13.06 -13.34
C LYS A 74 -14.11 14.58 -13.40
N LYS A 75 -14.85 15.17 -12.46
CA LYS A 75 -15.01 16.63 -12.37
C LYS A 75 -13.74 17.31 -11.84
N GLU A 76 -13.15 16.75 -10.79
CA GLU A 76 -11.97 17.31 -10.14
C GLU A 76 -10.70 17.20 -11.00
N ASN A 77 -10.59 16.16 -11.82
CA ASN A 77 -9.41 15.86 -12.64
C ASN A 77 -9.72 15.90 -14.15
N ALA A 78 -10.64 16.77 -14.58
CA ALA A 78 -11.17 16.78 -15.94
C ALA A 78 -10.08 16.80 -17.03
N THR A 79 -9.02 17.59 -16.85
CA THR A 79 -7.90 17.67 -17.80
C THR A 79 -7.09 16.38 -17.86
N GLU A 80 -6.78 15.79 -16.70
CA GLU A 80 -6.00 14.55 -16.63
C GLU A 80 -6.80 13.36 -17.16
N TYR A 81 -8.12 13.35 -16.93
CA TYR A 81 -8.98 12.22 -17.26
C TYR A 81 -9.60 12.32 -18.66
N ALA A 82 -9.40 13.44 -19.36
CA ALA A 82 -9.95 13.69 -20.70
C ALA A 82 -9.59 12.60 -21.72
N HIS A 83 -8.43 11.97 -21.58
CA HIS A 83 -7.90 10.98 -22.52
C HIS A 83 -7.95 9.54 -21.99
N LEU A 84 -8.63 9.28 -20.87
CA LEU A 84 -8.68 7.93 -20.30
C LEU A 84 -9.46 6.94 -21.17
N PHE A 85 -10.49 7.41 -21.87
CA PHE A 85 -11.36 6.57 -22.69
C PHE A 85 -11.58 7.22 -24.05
N ALA A 86 -11.52 6.45 -25.13
CA ALA A 86 -11.75 6.96 -26.48
C ALA A 86 -13.24 7.27 -26.73
N ASN A 87 -14.14 6.58 -26.02
CA ASN A 87 -15.59 6.75 -26.15
C ASN A 87 -16.34 6.29 -24.88
N VAL A 88 -17.64 6.57 -24.83
CA VAL A 88 -18.53 6.21 -23.71
C VAL A 88 -18.66 4.70 -23.52
N GLY A 89 -18.49 3.90 -24.58
CA GLY A 89 -18.50 2.44 -24.51
C GLY A 89 -17.33 1.89 -23.70
N GLU A 90 -16.12 2.38 -23.95
CA GLU A 90 -14.92 2.00 -23.18
C GLU A 90 -15.02 2.41 -21.71
N GLU A 91 -15.53 3.62 -21.43
CA GLU A 91 -15.80 4.06 -20.05
C GLU A 91 -16.81 3.15 -19.35
N ARG A 92 -17.85 2.71 -20.07
CA ARG A 92 -18.86 1.78 -19.55
C ARG A 92 -18.25 0.40 -19.25
N GLU A 93 -17.44 -0.15 -20.14
CA GLU A 93 -16.77 -1.44 -19.93
C GLU A 93 -15.80 -1.39 -18.74
N TRP A 94 -15.05 -0.30 -18.62
CA TRP A 94 -14.21 -0.03 -17.47
C TRP A 94 -15.03 -0.03 -16.17
N GLY A 95 -16.14 0.71 -16.15
CA GLY A 95 -17.03 0.80 -14.99
C GLY A 95 -17.63 -0.54 -14.60
N LEU A 96 -18.10 -1.34 -15.57
CA LEU A 96 -18.59 -2.70 -15.33
C LEU A 96 -17.49 -3.62 -14.77
N SER A 97 -16.25 -3.49 -15.27
CA SER A 97 -15.12 -4.24 -14.74
C SER A 97 -14.76 -3.86 -13.30
N ALA A 98 -14.98 -2.60 -12.91
CA ALA A 98 -14.77 -2.11 -11.55
C ALA A 98 -15.88 -2.60 -10.61
N LEU A 99 -17.15 -2.56 -11.04
CA LEU A 99 -18.28 -3.12 -10.30
C LEU A 99 -18.08 -4.61 -10.02
N LYS A 100 -17.55 -5.36 -10.99
CA LYS A 100 -17.25 -6.79 -10.80
C LYS A 100 -16.22 -7.06 -9.69
N LEU A 101 -15.25 -6.17 -9.48
CA LEU A 101 -14.31 -6.28 -8.36
C LEU A 101 -15.02 -6.07 -7.01
N LEU A 102 -16.00 -5.17 -6.95
CA LEU A 102 -16.81 -4.92 -5.76
C LEU A 102 -17.77 -6.08 -5.48
N ASP A 103 -18.33 -6.71 -6.51
CA ASP A 103 -19.11 -7.94 -6.36
C ASP A 103 -18.24 -9.04 -5.72
N ASN A 104 -17.04 -9.24 -6.26
CA ASN A 104 -16.11 -10.25 -5.77
C ASN A 104 -15.66 -9.96 -4.33
N TYR A 105 -15.45 -8.69 -3.96
CA TYR A 105 -15.22 -8.30 -2.58
C TYR A 105 -16.40 -8.71 -1.68
N TYR A 106 -17.62 -8.37 -2.07
CA TYR A 106 -18.83 -8.65 -1.28
C TYR A 106 -19.09 -10.16 -1.11
N GLU A 107 -18.65 -10.98 -2.06
CA GLU A 107 -18.68 -12.45 -1.96
C GLU A 107 -17.74 -12.99 -0.88
N ILE A 108 -16.55 -12.40 -0.71
CA ILE A 108 -15.56 -12.87 0.29
C ILE A 108 -15.74 -12.21 1.66
N GLU A 109 -16.30 -11.00 1.70
CA GLU A 109 -16.54 -10.26 2.93
C GLU A 109 -17.77 -9.38 2.77
N ASN A 110 -18.78 -9.62 3.61
CA ASN A 110 -19.95 -8.76 3.67
C ASN A 110 -19.76 -7.67 4.76
N PRO A 111 -19.61 -6.38 4.41
CA PRO A 111 -19.33 -5.34 5.40
C PRO A 111 -20.46 -5.09 6.40
N LYS A 112 -21.67 -5.58 6.09
CA LYS A 112 -22.83 -5.53 6.99
C LYS A 112 -22.70 -6.51 8.16
N THR A 113 -21.92 -7.58 8.01
CA THR A 113 -21.80 -8.65 9.01
C THR A 113 -20.50 -8.59 9.81
N ILE A 114 -19.62 -7.61 9.55
CA ILE A 114 -18.40 -7.43 10.34
C ILE A 114 -18.78 -6.99 11.75
N GLU A 115 -18.33 -7.75 12.75
CA GLU A 115 -18.72 -7.58 14.16
C GLU A 115 -18.16 -6.29 14.77
N THR A 116 -16.90 -5.97 14.48
CA THR A 116 -16.15 -4.81 14.96
C THR A 116 -16.00 -3.78 13.85
N GLU A 117 -16.12 -2.48 14.18
CA GLU A 117 -15.78 -1.45 13.19
C GLU A 117 -14.26 -1.47 12.94
N PRO A 118 -13.82 -1.16 11.70
CA PRO A 118 -12.40 -0.97 11.44
C PRO A 118 -11.83 0.09 12.39
N VAL A 119 -10.68 -0.22 12.99
CA VAL A 119 -9.94 0.70 13.85
C VAL A 119 -9.60 1.98 13.10
N PHE A 120 -9.22 1.82 11.83
CA PHE A 120 -9.12 2.92 10.89
C PHE A 120 -9.15 2.46 9.44
N ARG A 121 -9.33 3.42 8.54
CA ARG A 121 -9.26 3.27 7.08
C ARG A 121 -8.40 4.39 6.50
N GLU A 122 -7.75 4.12 5.38
CA GLU A 122 -6.95 5.07 4.57
C GLU A 122 -6.05 6.00 5.40
N ARG A 123 -5.33 5.43 6.38
CA ARG A 123 -4.55 6.21 7.35
C ARG A 123 -3.08 6.29 6.95
N TRP A 124 -2.54 7.51 6.94
CA TRP A 124 -1.09 7.74 6.85
C TRP A 124 -0.36 7.20 8.07
N VAL A 125 0.63 6.34 7.82
CA VAL A 125 1.57 5.83 8.82
C VAL A 125 3.00 6.25 8.43
N ARG A 126 3.84 6.53 9.42
CA ARG A 126 5.22 6.96 9.19
C ARG A 126 6.12 6.70 10.39
N ALA A 127 7.38 6.40 10.12
CA ALA A 127 8.45 6.28 11.12
C ALA A 127 9.77 6.78 10.53
N ASN A 128 10.71 7.13 11.41
CA ASN A 128 12.07 7.48 11.05
C ASN A 128 12.98 6.36 11.53
N PHE A 129 13.91 5.93 10.68
CA PHE A 129 14.88 4.89 10.96
C PHE A 129 16.30 5.46 10.84
N THR A 130 17.19 5.01 11.71
CA THR A 130 18.61 5.38 11.64
C THR A 130 19.24 4.79 10.38
N GLU A 131 20.10 5.56 9.70
CA GLU A 131 20.84 5.06 8.55
C GLU A 131 21.83 3.96 8.95
N LEU A 132 22.11 3.04 8.03
CA LEU A 132 23.02 1.92 8.30
C LEU A 132 24.45 2.42 8.59
N GLY A 133 24.99 2.09 9.77
CA GLY A 133 26.34 2.49 10.18
C GLY A 133 26.45 3.92 10.72
N GLU A 134 25.33 4.63 10.84
CA GLU A 134 25.27 6.00 11.34
C GLU A 134 24.58 6.05 12.71
N THR A 135 24.85 7.09 13.50
CA THR A 135 24.23 7.30 14.82
C THR A 135 23.42 8.60 14.92
N SER A 136 23.51 9.47 13.92
CA SER A 136 22.90 10.81 13.95
C SER A 136 22.03 11.14 12.74
N THR A 137 22.13 10.38 11.65
CA THR A 137 21.30 10.55 10.47
C THR A 137 20.16 9.54 10.46
N SER A 138 19.00 9.97 9.94
CA SER A 138 17.83 9.12 9.82
C SER A 138 17.10 9.40 8.51
N PHE A 139 16.31 8.44 8.09
CA PHE A 139 15.43 8.55 6.93
C PHE A 139 14.00 8.18 7.30
N MET A 140 13.06 8.80 6.58
CA MET A 140 11.64 8.58 6.82
C MET A 140 11.10 7.50 5.89
N VAL A 141 10.27 6.62 6.44
CA VAL A 141 9.41 5.72 5.67
C VAL A 141 7.96 6.07 5.97
N ARG A 142 7.11 6.16 4.94
CA ARG A 142 5.69 6.50 5.06
C ARG A 142 4.84 5.77 4.04
N GLY A 143 3.58 5.53 4.38
CA GLY A 143 2.59 5.01 3.45
C GLY A 143 1.17 5.14 3.97
N ILE A 144 0.22 4.61 3.23
CA ILE A 144 -1.20 4.61 3.58
C ILE A 144 -1.62 3.15 3.78
N VAL A 145 -2.24 2.86 4.92
CA VAL A 145 -2.86 1.57 5.19
C VAL A 145 -4.34 1.66 4.85
N ASP A 146 -4.81 0.81 3.95
CA ASP A 146 -6.20 0.79 3.47
C ASP A 146 -7.18 0.57 4.63
N ARG A 147 -6.94 -0.46 5.46
CA ARG A 147 -7.81 -0.79 6.60
C ARG A 147 -7.07 -1.53 7.70
N LEU A 148 -7.38 -1.22 8.95
CA LEU A 148 -6.95 -1.98 10.12
C LEU A 148 -8.16 -2.45 10.91
N ASP A 149 -8.26 -3.75 11.15
CA ASP A 149 -9.36 -4.37 11.90
C ASP A 149 -8.87 -5.00 13.21
N LEU A 150 -9.80 -5.20 14.14
CA LEU A 150 -9.63 -6.09 15.29
C LEU A 150 -10.29 -7.42 14.98
N VAL A 151 -9.51 -8.50 14.99
CA VAL A 151 -9.99 -9.85 14.68
C VAL A 151 -9.72 -10.79 15.85
N ARG A 152 -10.64 -11.71 16.10
CA ARG A 152 -10.43 -12.79 17.07
C ARG A 152 -9.57 -13.88 16.44
N VAL A 153 -8.55 -14.34 17.15
CA VAL A 153 -7.71 -15.43 16.67
C VAL A 153 -8.52 -16.73 16.73
N ALA A 154 -8.47 -17.52 15.66
CA ALA A 154 -9.20 -18.78 15.60
C ALA A 154 -8.71 -19.74 16.71
N GLY A 155 -9.62 -20.16 17.58
CA GLY A 155 -9.30 -21.08 18.68
C GLY A 155 -8.69 -20.42 19.92
N SER A 156 -8.65 -19.08 20.01
CA SER A 156 -8.35 -18.37 21.26
C SER A 156 -9.32 -17.21 21.51
N ASP A 157 -9.30 -16.69 22.74
CA ASP A 157 -10.05 -15.49 23.10
C ASP A 157 -9.29 -14.19 22.80
N ASP A 158 -8.12 -14.29 22.19
CA ASP A 158 -7.27 -13.14 21.89
C ASP A 158 -7.85 -12.33 20.73
N ILE A 159 -7.83 -11.01 20.91
CA ILE A 159 -8.14 -10.04 19.87
C ILE A 159 -6.83 -9.42 19.40
N VAL A 160 -6.57 -9.51 18.10
CA VAL A 160 -5.34 -9.01 17.48
C VAL A 160 -5.64 -8.06 16.34
N GLY A 161 -4.65 -7.25 15.97
CA GLY A 161 -4.74 -6.37 14.82
C GLY A 161 -4.51 -7.09 13.50
N ALA A 162 -5.39 -6.83 12.54
CA ALA A 162 -5.31 -7.29 11.17
C ALA A 162 -5.16 -6.12 10.19
N ILE A 163 -4.01 -6.00 9.54
CA ILE A 163 -3.82 -5.06 8.42
C ILE A 163 -4.46 -5.68 7.19
N CYS A 164 -5.46 -5.01 6.62
CA CYS A 164 -6.11 -5.42 5.38
C CYS A 164 -5.70 -4.46 4.25
N ASP A 165 -5.32 -5.03 3.12
CA ASP A 165 -4.96 -4.29 1.90
C ASP A 165 -5.71 -4.88 0.72
N TYR A 166 -6.38 -4.03 -0.05
CA TYR A 166 -7.16 -4.45 -1.21
C TYR A 166 -6.27 -4.44 -2.46
N LYS A 167 -6.38 -5.50 -3.27
CA LYS A 167 -5.67 -5.59 -4.54
C LYS A 167 -6.66 -5.76 -5.70
N SER A 168 -6.72 -4.73 -6.55
CA SER A 168 -7.52 -4.74 -7.80
C SER A 168 -6.85 -5.53 -8.94
N GLY A 169 -5.55 -5.83 -8.81
CA GLY A 169 -4.81 -6.73 -9.70
C GLY A 169 -5.10 -8.20 -9.40
N LYS A 170 -4.69 -9.08 -10.31
CA LYS A 170 -4.89 -10.53 -10.16
C LYS A 170 -4.06 -11.09 -8.99
N ALA A 171 -4.69 -11.97 -8.21
CA ALA A 171 -3.99 -12.82 -7.25
C ALA A 171 -2.85 -13.64 -7.91
N PRO A 172 -1.78 -13.93 -7.16
CA PRO A 172 -0.72 -14.81 -7.63
C PRO A 172 -1.29 -16.20 -7.98
N ASP A 173 -0.82 -16.78 -9.08
CA ASP A 173 -1.23 -18.12 -9.51
C ASP A 173 -0.40 -19.18 -8.77
N LEU A 174 -0.95 -19.70 -7.66
CA LEU A 174 -0.29 -20.64 -6.75
C LEU A 174 -0.32 -22.10 -7.27
N LYS A 175 0.10 -22.29 -8.52
CA LYS A 175 0.10 -23.60 -9.21
C LYS A 175 1.43 -24.36 -9.14
N TYR A 176 2.43 -23.80 -8.47
CA TYR A 176 3.79 -24.36 -8.43
C TYR A 176 3.97 -25.30 -7.22
N SER A 177 5.20 -25.75 -6.98
CA SER A 177 5.50 -26.56 -5.79
C SER A 177 5.17 -25.81 -4.49
N PRO A 178 4.89 -26.51 -3.38
CA PRO A 178 4.56 -25.87 -2.09
C PRO A 178 5.56 -24.78 -1.69
N ALA A 179 6.86 -25.07 -1.73
CA ALA A 179 7.92 -24.12 -1.41
C ALA A 179 7.95 -22.91 -2.35
N THR A 180 7.66 -23.10 -3.64
CA THR A 180 7.60 -21.99 -4.60
C THR A 180 6.40 -21.09 -4.34
N ASN A 181 5.24 -21.69 -4.05
CA ASN A 181 4.02 -20.95 -3.72
C ASN A 181 4.18 -20.18 -2.40
N GLU A 182 4.85 -20.75 -1.42
CA GLU A 182 5.15 -20.09 -0.15
C GLU A 182 6.03 -18.86 -0.35
N ARG A 183 7.14 -18.99 -1.09
CA ARG A 183 7.97 -17.83 -1.47
C ARG A 183 7.18 -16.75 -2.21
N ILE A 184 6.33 -17.14 -3.16
CA ILE A 184 5.48 -16.18 -3.88
C ILE A 184 4.56 -15.44 -2.91
N LYS A 185 3.96 -16.14 -1.93
CA LYS A 185 3.13 -15.51 -0.90
C LYS A 185 3.96 -14.53 -0.06
N GLU A 186 5.11 -14.97 0.46
CA GLU A 186 5.98 -14.13 1.30
C GLU A 186 6.37 -12.81 0.60
N GLU A 187 6.73 -12.87 -0.68
CA GLU A 187 7.03 -11.69 -1.50
C GLU A 187 5.84 -10.72 -1.61
N LYS A 188 4.60 -11.24 -1.63
CA LYS A 188 3.40 -10.38 -1.69
C LYS A 188 3.13 -9.64 -0.38
N PHE A 189 3.48 -10.24 0.76
CA PHE A 189 3.26 -9.64 2.08
C PHE A 189 4.28 -8.57 2.45
N TRP A 190 5.33 -8.39 1.65
CA TRP A 190 6.41 -7.45 1.98
C TRP A 190 5.92 -6.03 2.28
N GLN A 191 5.02 -5.50 1.45
CA GLN A 191 4.39 -4.20 1.67
C GLN A 191 3.68 -4.12 3.02
N LEU A 192 2.93 -5.15 3.41
CA LEU A 192 2.17 -5.17 4.66
C LEU A 192 3.08 -5.36 5.87
N LYS A 193 4.20 -6.08 5.73
CA LYS A 193 5.25 -6.16 6.76
C LYS A 193 5.86 -4.78 7.04
N ILE A 194 6.08 -3.96 6.00
CA ILE A 194 6.49 -2.56 6.20
C ILE A 194 5.41 -1.78 6.97
N TYR A 195 4.14 -1.92 6.63
CA TYR A 195 3.07 -1.24 7.39
C TYR A 195 3.00 -1.67 8.86
N ALA A 196 3.16 -2.97 9.14
CA ALA A 196 3.24 -3.49 10.50
C ALA A 196 4.43 -2.91 11.27
N LEU A 197 5.61 -2.83 10.62
CA LEU A 197 6.79 -2.17 11.17
C LEU A 197 6.51 -0.69 11.51
N LEU A 198 5.93 0.07 10.58
CA LEU A 198 5.61 1.48 10.83
C LEU A 198 4.63 1.66 12.00
N LEU A 199 3.64 0.78 12.13
CA LEU A 199 2.70 0.82 13.24
C LEU A 199 3.35 0.44 14.57
N ARG A 200 4.27 -0.53 14.58
CA ARG A 200 5.10 -0.86 15.75
C ARG A 200 5.87 0.37 16.23
N GLU A 201 6.68 0.98 15.35
CA GLU A 201 7.50 2.15 15.68
C GLU A 201 6.66 3.34 16.18
N MET A 202 5.49 3.56 15.57
CA MET A 202 4.57 4.60 16.01
C MET A 202 4.01 4.33 17.41
N ASN A 203 3.74 3.08 17.75
CA ASN A 203 3.23 2.69 19.07
C ASN A 203 4.33 2.76 20.13
N GLU A 204 5.55 2.35 19.82
CA GLU A 204 6.72 2.47 20.70
C GLU A 204 7.00 3.93 21.04
N LYS A 205 7.05 4.83 20.05
CA LYS A 205 7.24 6.27 20.29
C LYS A 205 6.15 6.88 21.17
N LYS A 206 4.89 6.45 21.01
CA LYS A 206 3.80 6.90 21.90
C LYS A 206 4.00 6.39 23.32
N ARG A 207 4.46 5.14 23.47
CA ARG A 207 4.75 4.53 24.77
C ARG A 207 5.91 5.25 25.47
N GLU A 208 6.99 5.57 24.76
CA GLU A 208 8.12 6.35 25.27
C GLU A 208 7.69 7.75 25.70
N ALA A 209 7.00 8.49 24.82
CA ALA A 209 6.49 9.82 25.13
C ALA A 209 5.53 9.82 26.33
N ARG A 210 4.80 8.72 26.55
CA ARG A 210 3.96 8.55 27.73
C ARG A 210 4.80 8.31 28.99
N ILE A 211 5.82 7.46 28.94
CA ILE A 211 6.72 7.24 30.10
C ILE A 211 7.42 8.54 30.48
N GLU A 212 7.87 9.32 29.49
CA GLU A 212 8.48 10.64 29.69
C GLU A 212 7.46 11.69 30.18
N GLY A 213 6.21 11.61 29.69
CA GLY A 213 5.12 12.53 30.03
C GLY A 213 4.29 12.16 31.27
N GLN A 214 4.42 10.96 31.83
CA GLN A 214 3.67 10.44 32.98
C GLN A 214 4.11 11.01 34.35
N LEU A 215 4.78 12.16 34.34
CA LEU A 215 4.78 13.10 35.48
C LEU A 215 3.54 14.02 35.49
N VAL A 216 2.58 13.88 34.57
CA VAL A 216 1.30 14.61 34.65
C VAL A 216 0.12 13.66 34.44
N SER A 217 -0.78 13.72 35.41
CA SER A 217 -2.00 12.95 35.59
C SER A 217 -2.96 13.05 34.40
N ASP A 218 -3.65 11.96 34.07
CA ASP A 218 -5.07 11.83 34.42
C ASP A 218 -5.74 10.60 33.77
N GLU A 219 -6.75 10.17 34.50
CA GLU A 219 -7.79 9.20 34.17
C GLU A 219 -8.55 9.59 32.86
N PHE A 220 -9.32 8.65 32.31
CA PHE A 220 -10.27 8.76 31.18
C PHE A 220 -9.74 8.58 29.73
N ASN A 221 -9.79 7.33 29.22
CA ASN A 221 -10.71 6.89 28.13
C ASN A 221 -10.46 5.40 27.79
N SER A 222 -11.37 4.49 28.16
CA SER A 222 -11.18 3.03 27.99
C SER A 222 -11.09 2.56 26.52
N THR A 223 -11.68 3.31 25.58
CA THR A 223 -11.66 2.99 24.14
C THR A 223 -10.40 3.45 23.41
N LYS A 224 -9.65 4.41 23.96
CA LYS A 224 -8.33 4.79 23.40
C LYS A 224 -7.27 3.74 23.74
N THR A 225 -7.36 3.17 24.94
CA THR A 225 -6.41 2.18 25.48
C THR A 225 -6.37 0.87 24.69
N GLU A 226 -7.48 0.40 24.12
CA GLU A 226 -7.51 -0.87 23.35
C GLU A 226 -6.75 -0.79 22.01
N THR A 227 -6.78 0.37 21.36
CA THR A 227 -6.00 0.63 20.14
C THR A 227 -4.50 0.73 20.38
N GLU A 228 -4.08 1.07 21.59
CA GLU A 228 -2.70 1.42 21.92
C GLU A 228 -1.89 0.20 22.41
N SER A 229 -2.55 -0.83 22.92
CA SER A 229 -1.99 -2.16 23.18
C SER A 229 -2.19 -3.13 22.00
N MET A 230 -2.66 -2.64 20.86
CA MET A 230 -3.06 -3.45 19.72
C MET A 230 -1.85 -4.13 19.08
N GLN A 231 -1.72 -5.43 19.31
CA GLN A 231 -0.68 -6.24 18.70
C GLN A 231 -1.07 -6.54 17.24
N ILE A 232 -0.39 -5.90 16.29
CA ILE A 232 -0.51 -6.25 14.88
C ILE A 232 0.08 -7.65 14.70
N ARG A 233 -0.76 -8.60 14.25
CA ARG A 233 -0.36 -9.99 14.05
C ARG A 233 -0.74 -10.50 12.67
N VAL A 234 -1.95 -10.19 12.21
CA VAL A 234 -2.48 -10.72 10.96
C VAL A 234 -2.25 -9.70 9.85
N LEU A 235 -1.73 -10.17 8.72
CA LEU A 235 -1.65 -9.41 7.47
C LEU A 235 -2.58 -10.08 6.47
N ARG A 236 -3.49 -9.31 5.87
CA ARG A 236 -4.50 -9.81 4.93
C ARG A 236 -4.41 -9.07 3.61
N LEU A 237 -4.14 -9.82 2.55
CA LEU A 237 -4.22 -9.34 1.18
C LEU A 237 -5.54 -9.82 0.56
N MET A 238 -6.39 -8.88 0.19
CA MET A 238 -7.68 -9.16 -0.42
C MET A 238 -7.61 -8.90 -1.92
N PHE A 239 -7.24 -9.93 -2.68
CA PHE A 239 -7.26 -9.84 -4.15
C PHE A 239 -8.69 -9.93 -4.64
N LEU A 240 -9.16 -8.88 -5.32
CA LEU A 240 -10.55 -8.78 -5.76
C LEU A 240 -10.81 -9.54 -7.07
N THR A 241 -9.77 -10.14 -7.64
CA THR A 241 -9.86 -11.03 -8.80
C THR A 241 -8.65 -11.96 -8.88
N ASN A 242 -8.81 -13.10 -9.54
CA ASN A 242 -7.74 -14.02 -9.91
C ASN A 242 -7.86 -14.41 -11.39
N GLN A 243 -7.15 -15.45 -11.83
CA GLN A 243 -7.21 -15.92 -13.22
C GLN A 243 -8.60 -16.41 -13.65
N ARG A 244 -9.47 -16.77 -12.69
CA ARG A 244 -10.84 -17.24 -12.91
C ARG A 244 -11.90 -16.16 -12.67
N GLY A 245 -11.47 -14.92 -12.42
CA GLY A 245 -12.38 -13.79 -12.16
C GLY A 245 -13.04 -13.80 -10.78
N LYS A 246 -12.51 -14.58 -9.82
CA LYS A 246 -12.99 -14.62 -8.42
C LYS A 246 -12.03 -13.92 -7.47
N ALA A 247 -12.53 -13.39 -6.36
CA ALA A 247 -11.68 -12.89 -5.29
C ALA A 247 -10.95 -14.03 -4.57
N GLU A 248 -9.82 -13.68 -3.96
CA GLU A 248 -8.96 -14.59 -3.21
C GLU A 248 -8.32 -13.82 -2.05
N VAL A 249 -8.40 -14.38 -0.85
CA VAL A 249 -7.79 -13.81 0.35
C VAL A 249 -6.55 -14.61 0.70
N LEU A 250 -5.43 -13.90 0.87
CA LEU A 250 -4.22 -14.47 1.44
C LEU A 250 -4.03 -13.86 2.83
N GLU A 251 -3.67 -14.71 3.79
CA GLU A 251 -3.29 -14.28 5.12
C GLU A 251 -1.87 -14.69 5.46
N TYR A 252 -1.23 -13.89 6.31
CA TYR A 252 0.08 -14.14 6.89
C TYR A 252 0.02 -13.81 8.38
N ASP A 253 0.50 -14.74 9.19
CA ASP A 253 0.66 -14.55 10.64
C ASP A 253 2.09 -14.11 10.94
N LEU A 254 2.26 -12.92 11.54
CA LEU A 254 3.55 -12.41 11.97
C LEU A 254 4.16 -13.21 13.13
N GLY A 255 3.35 -13.97 13.86
CA GLY A 255 3.77 -14.76 15.00
C GLY A 255 2.92 -14.51 16.25
N GLU A 256 2.80 -15.57 17.05
CA GLU A 256 2.07 -15.56 18.33
C GLU A 256 2.77 -14.70 19.37
N SER A 257 4.10 -14.85 19.49
CA SER A 257 4.88 -14.10 20.46
C SER A 257 5.40 -12.78 19.89
N GLU A 258 5.63 -11.82 20.78
CA GLU A 258 6.26 -10.54 20.43
C GLU A 258 7.64 -10.73 19.81
N GLU A 259 8.43 -11.69 20.31
CA GLU A 259 9.74 -12.05 19.78
C GLU A 259 9.67 -12.53 18.32
N GLN A 260 8.69 -13.38 17.99
CA GLN A 260 8.50 -13.87 16.61
C GLN A 260 8.15 -12.71 15.67
N ARG A 261 7.24 -11.82 16.11
CA ARG A 261 6.86 -10.65 15.32
C ARG A 261 8.03 -9.71 15.11
N ASN A 262 8.76 -9.37 16.18
CA ASN A 262 9.91 -8.48 16.10
C ASN A 262 10.98 -9.05 15.18
N LYS A 263 11.28 -10.35 15.25
CA LYS A 263 12.22 -10.99 14.33
C LYS A 263 11.85 -10.77 12.85
N VAL A 264 10.57 -10.85 12.49
CA VAL A 264 10.11 -10.58 11.11
C VAL A 264 10.27 -9.09 10.77
N LEU A 265 9.86 -8.20 11.67
CA LEU A 265 9.84 -6.75 11.43
C LEU A 265 11.25 -6.13 11.45
N ASP A 266 12.16 -6.64 12.27
CA ASP A 266 13.56 -6.20 12.32
C ASP A 266 14.29 -6.58 11.02
N SER A 267 14.00 -7.77 10.46
CA SER A 267 14.49 -8.12 9.12
C SER A 267 14.00 -7.15 8.05
N VAL A 268 12.77 -6.64 8.18
CA VAL A 268 12.20 -5.63 7.28
C VAL A 268 12.91 -4.29 7.41
N GLU A 269 13.20 -3.89 8.64
CA GLU A 269 13.95 -2.68 8.92
C GLU A 269 15.35 -2.72 8.31
N GLU A 270 16.07 -3.83 8.46
CA GLU A 270 17.42 -3.98 7.90
C GLU A 270 17.41 -3.94 6.36
N GLU A 271 16.42 -4.55 5.72
CA GLU A 271 16.23 -4.44 4.26
C GLU A 271 15.93 -2.99 3.83
N LEU A 272 15.11 -2.25 4.57
CA LEU A 272 14.82 -0.84 4.31
C LEU A 272 16.09 0.02 4.43
N LYS A 273 16.91 -0.20 5.45
CA LYS A 273 18.21 0.48 5.64
C LYS A 273 19.15 0.18 4.48
N CYS A 274 19.21 -1.06 4.01
CA CYS A 274 20.01 -1.44 2.85
C CYS A 274 19.54 -0.72 1.57
N VAL A 275 18.22 -0.70 1.31
CA VAL A 275 17.66 0.03 0.17
C VAL A 275 17.96 1.53 0.25
N TRP A 276 17.80 2.16 1.41
CA TRP A 276 18.13 3.57 1.60
C TRP A 276 19.60 3.86 1.30
N ARG A 277 20.52 3.06 1.84
CA ARG A 277 21.97 3.15 1.57
C ARG A 277 22.26 3.04 0.08
N ASP A 278 21.66 2.05 -0.60
CA ASP A 278 21.92 1.81 -2.02
C ASP A 278 21.39 2.95 -2.90
N VAL A 279 20.20 3.48 -2.58
CA VAL A 279 19.66 4.69 -3.23
C VAL A 279 20.56 5.89 -2.99
N LYS A 280 21.01 6.10 -1.74
CA LYS A 280 21.92 7.19 -1.36
C LYS A 280 23.22 7.14 -2.14
N GLY A 281 23.87 5.98 -2.20
CA GLY A 281 25.09 5.79 -2.97
C GLY A 281 24.92 6.06 -4.47
N LEU A 282 23.79 5.66 -5.06
CA LEU A 282 23.48 5.95 -6.47
C LEU A 282 23.19 7.44 -6.73
N VAL A 283 22.60 8.14 -5.78
CA VAL A 283 22.37 9.60 -5.86
C VAL A 283 23.68 10.37 -5.69
N GLU A 284 24.53 9.96 -4.75
CA GLU A 284 25.82 10.62 -4.47
C GLU A 284 26.84 10.40 -5.60
N ALA A 285 26.78 9.27 -6.29
CA ALA A 285 27.60 9.03 -7.47
C ALA A 285 27.28 9.97 -8.65
N ASP A 286 26.08 10.57 -8.66
CA ASP A 286 25.59 11.51 -9.68
C ASP A 286 25.78 11.00 -11.13
N ASP A 287 25.68 9.69 -11.33
CA ASP A 287 25.78 9.04 -12.64
C ASP A 287 24.50 8.25 -12.96
N PRO A 288 23.62 8.79 -13.83
CA PRO A 288 22.39 8.11 -14.26
C PRO A 288 22.64 6.74 -14.90
N SER A 289 23.84 6.45 -15.42
CA SER A 289 24.16 5.16 -16.03
C SER A 289 24.34 4.02 -15.00
N MET A 290 24.60 4.36 -13.74
CA MET A 290 24.70 3.39 -12.64
C MET A 290 23.34 2.81 -12.22
N TRP A 291 22.24 3.47 -12.58
CA TRP A 291 20.89 3.01 -12.27
C TRP A 291 20.49 1.88 -13.21
N LYS A 292 20.60 0.64 -12.70
CA LYS A 292 20.34 -0.57 -13.49
C LYS A 292 18.95 -0.55 -14.13
N HIS A 293 18.92 -0.87 -15.42
CA HIS A 293 17.70 -1.09 -16.17
C HIS A 293 17.16 -2.50 -15.91
N CYS A 294 15.92 -2.76 -16.33
CA CYS A 294 15.33 -4.09 -16.30
C CYS A 294 14.91 -4.54 -17.70
N ASP A 295 14.74 -5.85 -17.88
CA ASP A 295 14.29 -6.45 -19.17
C ASP A 295 12.77 -6.68 -19.23
N ARG A 296 12.03 -6.15 -18.26
CA ARG A 296 10.57 -6.31 -18.20
C ARG A 296 9.92 -5.46 -19.29
N LYS A 297 9.36 -6.12 -20.31
CA LYS A 297 8.74 -5.48 -21.49
C LYS A 297 7.72 -4.38 -21.20
N PHE A 298 7.08 -4.42 -20.03
CA PHE A 298 6.03 -3.49 -19.62
C PHE A 298 6.51 -2.48 -18.56
N CYS A 299 7.80 -2.42 -18.27
CA CYS A 299 8.33 -1.44 -17.32
C CYS A 299 8.27 -0.04 -17.91
N SER A 300 7.80 0.93 -17.12
CA SER A 300 7.70 2.33 -17.56
C SER A 300 9.06 2.95 -17.89
N CYS A 301 10.16 2.42 -17.31
CA CYS A 301 11.51 2.87 -17.65
C CYS A 301 11.84 2.73 -19.14
N HIS A 302 11.21 1.80 -19.88
CA HIS A 302 11.43 1.64 -21.33
C HIS A 302 10.80 2.76 -22.14
N SER A 303 9.62 3.22 -21.72
CA SER A 303 8.89 4.32 -22.37
C SER A 303 9.57 5.66 -22.08
N ALA A 304 9.93 5.89 -20.82
CA ALA A 304 10.58 7.12 -20.37
C ALA A 304 12.03 7.25 -20.90
N ARG A 305 12.74 6.15 -21.17
CA ARG A 305 14.10 6.18 -21.74
C ARG A 305 14.17 6.88 -23.10
N ARG A 306 13.12 6.82 -23.93
CA ARG A 306 13.09 7.49 -25.23
C ARG A 306 13.12 9.02 -25.11
N VAL A 307 12.69 9.54 -23.96
CA VAL A 307 12.63 10.97 -23.64
C VAL A 307 13.92 11.42 -22.94
N PHE A 308 14.68 10.49 -22.37
CA PHE A 308 15.90 10.78 -21.62
C PHE A 308 17.14 10.79 -22.54
N VAL A 309 17.60 12.00 -22.89
CA VAL A 309 18.91 12.23 -23.52
C VAL A 309 19.83 12.88 -22.49
N ARG A 310 21.08 12.40 -22.39
CA ARG A 310 22.09 12.92 -21.46
C ARG A 310 22.26 14.43 -21.68
N GLY A 311 22.07 15.24 -20.64
CA GLY A 311 22.25 16.70 -20.66
C GLY A 311 20.99 17.54 -20.90
N LEU A 312 19.80 16.94 -20.91
CA LEU A 312 18.54 17.71 -20.98
C LEU A 312 18.13 18.25 -19.60
N SER A 313 17.76 19.52 -19.53
CA SER A 313 17.13 20.14 -18.35
C SER A 313 15.68 19.66 -18.16
N GLU A 314 15.10 19.85 -16.97
CA GLU A 314 13.69 19.52 -16.69
C GLU A 314 12.72 20.13 -17.73
N GLU A 315 12.96 21.38 -18.14
CA GLU A 315 12.20 22.07 -19.20
C GLU A 315 12.28 21.37 -20.57
N GLN A 316 13.41 20.74 -20.88
CA GLN A 316 13.61 20.04 -22.14
C GLN A 316 12.98 18.64 -22.12
N MET A 317 12.82 18.04 -20.94
CA MET A 317 12.09 16.78 -20.78
C MET A 317 10.58 16.97 -20.89
N GLU A 318 10.02 18.10 -20.44
CA GLU A 318 8.60 18.40 -20.61
C GLU A 318 8.20 18.68 -22.07
N LYS A 319 9.10 19.27 -22.86
CA LYS A 319 8.85 19.57 -24.29
C LYS A 319 8.88 18.34 -25.21
N ASN A 320 9.45 17.22 -24.74
CA ASN A 320 9.52 15.96 -25.48
C ASN A 320 8.41 14.96 -25.09
N LYS A 321 7.44 15.38 -24.28
CA LYS A 321 6.20 14.64 -23.98
C LYS A 321 5.13 14.86 -25.05
#